data_AF-A0A397VPD4-F1
#
_entry.id   AF-A0A397VPD4-F1
#
_cell.length_a   1.000
_cell.length_b   1.000
_cell.length_c   1.000
_cell.angle_alpha   90.00
_cell.angle_beta   90.00
_cell.angle_gamma   90.00
#
_symmetry.space_group_name_H-M   'P 1'
#
loop_
_entity.id
_entity.type
_entity.pdbx_description
1 polymer ?
#
loop_
_entity_poly.entity_id
_entity_poly.type
_entity_poly.pdbx_seq_one_letter_code
_entity_poly.pdbx_strand_id
1 'polypeptide(L)'
;MTKKNLGPCSVNNCQIRPNQYRGITEYALRKAKEKGTYNQYIYLEVGKQLCYPHYLVIVEPDRNNGSSADNNKQDHIIGRKPLSFGEKFSLMTRVLYEKQRIEHNTLELTPDHFQTILEDAEPQLVGFFDELYNAFIPER
;
A
#
# COMPACT_ATOMS: atom_id res chain seq x y z
N MET A 1 14.73 24.88 -15.82
CA MET A 1 14.27 25.33 -14.48
C MET A 1 14.04 24.11 -13.60
N THR A 2 14.82 23.92 -12.54
CA THR A 2 14.56 22.90 -11.52
C THR A 2 13.25 23.24 -10.82
N LYS A 3 12.21 22.43 -11.03
CA LYS A 3 10.93 22.59 -10.32
C LYS A 3 11.23 22.46 -8.82
N LYS A 4 11.14 23.55 -8.07
CA LYS A 4 11.26 23.51 -6.61
C LYS A 4 10.11 22.67 -6.07
N ASN A 5 10.43 21.59 -5.36
CA ASN A 5 9.45 20.87 -4.57
C ASN A 5 9.12 21.75 -3.35
N LEU A 6 7.86 22.13 -3.24
CA LEU A 6 7.29 22.97 -2.17
C LEU A 6 6.50 22.10 -1.19
N GLY A 7 6.92 20.85 -0.95
CA GLY A 7 6.20 19.93 -0.05
C GLY A 7 5.76 20.62 1.26
N PRO A 8 4.72 20.14 1.95
CA PRO A 8 4.29 18.74 2.02
C PRO A 8 3.14 18.36 1.07
N CYS A 9 2.74 17.08 1.15
CA CYS A 9 1.55 16.58 0.48
C CYS A 9 0.30 17.21 1.10
N SER A 10 -0.59 17.75 0.27
CA SER A 10 -1.80 18.47 0.69
C SER A 10 -2.97 17.55 1.02
N VAL A 11 -2.82 16.23 0.86
CA VAL A 11 -3.79 15.25 1.40
C VAL A 11 -3.69 15.24 2.92
N ASN A 12 -4.84 15.39 3.59
CA ASN A 12 -4.92 15.38 5.04
C ASN A 12 -4.31 14.10 5.63
N ASN A 13 -3.55 14.24 6.72
CA ASN A 13 -2.89 13.13 7.43
C ASN A 13 -1.94 12.27 6.57
N CYS A 14 -1.39 12.81 5.48
CA CYS A 14 -0.39 12.10 4.68
C CYS A 14 0.91 11.87 5.48
N GLN A 15 1.18 10.61 5.85
CA GLN A 15 2.42 10.18 6.52
C GLN A 15 3.50 9.67 5.55
N ILE A 16 3.21 9.70 4.25
CA ILE A 16 4.14 9.23 3.22
C ILE A 16 5.34 10.20 3.18
N ARG A 17 6.55 9.65 3.18
CA ARG A 17 7.81 10.38 2.96
C ARG A 17 8.29 10.14 1.51
N PRO A 18 7.73 10.83 0.51
CA PRO A 18 8.06 10.59 -0.88
C PRO A 18 9.39 11.26 -1.27
N ASN A 19 10.05 10.71 -2.27
CA ASN A 19 11.21 11.34 -2.90
C ASN A 19 10.80 12.47 -3.88
N GLN A 20 9.51 12.58 -4.20
CA GLN A 20 8.98 13.54 -5.18
C GLN A 20 7.58 14.03 -4.84
N TYR A 21 7.38 15.32 -5.04
CA TYR A 21 6.07 15.98 -5.01
C TYR A 21 5.67 16.43 -6.41
N ARG A 22 4.36 16.53 -6.64
CA ARG A 22 3.75 17.01 -7.87
C ARG A 22 2.79 18.13 -7.55
N GLY A 23 2.93 19.27 -8.24
CA GLY A 23 1.99 20.37 -8.15
C GLY A 23 0.65 20.00 -8.76
N ILE A 24 -0.42 20.41 -8.10
CA ILE A 24 -1.78 20.34 -8.62
C ILE A 24 -1.93 21.51 -9.58
N THR A 25 -2.06 21.20 -10.87
CA THR A 25 -2.37 22.18 -11.91
C THR A 25 -3.87 22.20 -12.19
N GLU A 26 -4.36 23.22 -12.90
CA GLU A 26 -5.75 23.25 -13.39
C GLU A 26 -6.07 21.99 -14.21
N TYR A 27 -5.12 21.57 -15.06
CA TYR A 27 -5.22 20.35 -15.84
C TYR A 27 -5.39 19.11 -14.93
N ALA A 28 -4.62 19.00 -13.85
CA ALA A 28 -4.69 17.88 -12.92
C ALA A 28 -6.04 17.82 -12.18
N LEU A 29 -6.56 18.97 -11.73
CA LEU A 29 -7.90 19.04 -11.11
C LEU A 29 -9.01 18.67 -12.09
N ARG A 30 -8.96 19.22 -13.30
CA ARG A 30 -9.93 18.87 -14.36
C ARG A 30 -9.93 17.37 -14.61
N LYS A 31 -8.75 16.77 -14.73
CA LYS A 31 -8.59 15.33 -14.93
C LYS A 31 -9.14 14.50 -13.76
N ALA A 32 -8.89 14.90 -12.52
CA ALA A 32 -9.45 14.23 -11.34
C ALA A 32 -10.98 14.34 -11.28
N LYS A 33 -11.56 15.46 -11.72
CA LYS A 33 -13.02 15.65 -11.82
C LYS A 33 -13.63 14.75 -12.90
N GLU A 34 -13.04 14.74 -14.09
CA GLU A 34 -13.47 13.88 -15.21
C GLU A 34 -13.44 12.39 -14.85
N LYS A 35 -12.46 11.99 -14.04
CA LYS A 35 -12.31 10.61 -13.55
C LYS A 35 -13.09 10.30 -12.26
N GLY A 36 -13.81 11.28 -11.71
CA GLY A 36 -14.64 11.11 -10.51
C GLY A 36 -13.89 10.97 -9.17
N THR A 37 -12.56 10.99 -9.17
CA THR A 37 -11.72 10.84 -7.96
C THR A 37 -11.69 12.10 -7.11
N TYR A 38 -11.97 13.27 -7.68
CA TYR A 38 -11.90 14.56 -6.97
C TYR A 38 -12.90 14.69 -5.80
N ASN A 39 -14.01 13.96 -5.82
CA ASN A 39 -15.07 14.10 -4.80
C ASN A 39 -14.60 13.79 -3.37
N GLN A 40 -13.60 12.91 -3.20
CA GLN A 40 -12.99 12.60 -1.91
C GLN A 40 -11.96 13.65 -1.46
N TYR A 41 -11.57 14.56 -2.36
CA TYR A 41 -10.48 15.51 -2.20
C TYR A 41 -10.88 16.93 -2.62
N ILE A 42 -12.13 17.34 -2.35
CA ILE A 42 -12.68 18.65 -2.73
C ILE A 42 -11.90 19.84 -2.19
N TYR A 43 -11.10 19.63 -1.14
CA TYR A 43 -10.23 20.63 -0.53
C TYR A 43 -8.92 20.86 -1.31
N LEU A 44 -8.64 20.09 -2.37
CA LEU A 44 -7.44 20.27 -3.18
C LEU A 44 -7.59 21.45 -4.14
N GLU A 45 -6.58 22.33 -4.12
CA GLU A 45 -6.54 23.57 -4.89
C GLU A 45 -5.32 23.61 -5.83
N VAL A 46 -5.41 24.42 -6.88
CA VAL A 46 -4.29 24.69 -7.80
C VAL A 46 -3.12 25.31 -7.04
N GLY A 47 -1.89 24.91 -7.38
CA GLY A 47 -0.66 25.39 -6.75
C GLY A 47 -0.25 24.62 -5.50
N LYS A 48 -1.15 23.82 -4.90
CA LYS A 48 -0.84 22.86 -3.84
C LYS A 48 -0.02 21.70 -4.39
N GLN A 49 0.60 20.90 -3.51
CA GLN A 49 1.41 19.75 -3.92
C GLN A 49 0.90 18.45 -3.32
N LEU A 50 1.01 17.37 -4.09
CA LEU A 50 0.73 15.99 -3.66
C LEU A 50 2.03 15.20 -3.65
N CYS A 51 2.15 14.24 -2.73
CA CYS A 51 3.18 13.22 -2.90
C CYS A 51 2.92 12.43 -4.18
N TYR A 52 3.97 11.90 -4.80
CA TYR A 52 3.81 11.16 -6.05
C TYR A 52 2.76 10.01 -5.97
N PRO A 53 2.69 9.21 -4.88
CA PRO A 53 1.64 8.20 -4.73
C PRO A 53 0.21 8.77 -4.73
N HIS A 54 -0.08 9.82 -3.95
CA HIS A 54 -1.40 10.44 -3.94
C HIS A 54 -1.73 11.12 -5.28
N TYR A 55 -0.74 11.72 -5.94
CA TYR A 55 -0.93 12.27 -7.27
C TYR A 55 -1.42 11.20 -8.24
N LEU A 56 -0.84 9.99 -8.18
CA LEU A 56 -1.28 8.88 -9.04
C LEU A 56 -2.72 8.48 -8.73
N VAL A 57 -3.06 8.24 -7.46
CA VAL A 57 -4.42 7.84 -7.07
C VAL A 57 -5.48 8.87 -7.48
N ILE A 58 -5.16 10.17 -7.35
CA ILE A 58 -6.14 11.23 -7.56
C ILE A 58 -6.22 11.66 -9.03
N VAL A 59 -5.08 11.83 -9.71
CA VAL A 59 -5.02 12.42 -11.06
C VAL A 59 -4.87 11.36 -12.14
N GLU A 60 -4.23 10.24 -11.82
CA GLU A 60 -3.89 9.17 -12.75
C GLU A 60 -4.37 7.79 -12.25
N PRO A 61 -5.64 7.63 -11.82
CA PRO A 61 -6.12 6.38 -11.21
C PRO A 61 -5.93 5.18 -12.15
N ASP A 62 -6.10 5.39 -13.46
CA ASP A 62 -5.96 4.33 -14.46
C ASP A 62 -4.51 3.95 -14.79
N ARG A 63 -3.52 4.72 -14.34
CA ARG A 63 -2.12 4.47 -14.66
C ARG A 63 -1.59 3.21 -14.01
N ASN A 64 -2.23 2.74 -12.95
CA ASN A 64 -1.93 1.46 -12.31
C ASN A 64 -2.75 0.29 -12.88
N ASN A 65 -3.66 0.53 -13.84
CA ASN A 65 -4.47 -0.54 -14.43
C ASN A 65 -3.72 -1.36 -15.50
N GLY A 66 -2.51 -0.96 -15.89
CA GLY A 66 -1.71 -1.60 -16.95
C GLY A 66 -0.64 -2.59 -16.50
N SER A 67 -0.47 -2.80 -15.19
CA SER A 67 0.49 -3.77 -14.68
C SER A 67 -0.01 -4.33 -13.36
N SER A 68 -0.33 -5.63 -13.42
CA SER A 68 -0.82 -6.50 -12.35
C SER A 68 -2.34 -6.51 -12.19
N ALA A 69 -2.92 -7.67 -12.47
CA ALA A 69 -4.08 -8.15 -11.73
C ALA A 69 -3.75 -8.06 -10.22
N ASP A 70 -4.26 -7.04 -9.55
CA ASP A 70 -4.43 -7.07 -8.09
C ASP A 70 -5.58 -6.12 -7.73
N ASN A 71 -6.73 -6.73 -7.46
CA ASN A 71 -7.96 -6.02 -7.14
C ASN A 71 -7.97 -5.62 -5.66
N ASN A 72 -8.68 -4.52 -5.39
CA ASN A 72 -9.17 -4.05 -4.08
C ASN A 72 -8.25 -3.13 -3.26
N LYS A 73 -8.25 -1.84 -3.63
CA LYS A 73 -8.50 -0.81 -2.62
C LYS A 73 -10.00 -0.58 -2.52
N GLN A 74 -10.66 -1.35 -1.67
CA GLN A 74 -11.90 -0.91 -1.04
C GLN A 74 -11.58 -0.39 0.36
N ASP A 75 -12.24 0.70 0.66
CA ASP A 75 -12.11 1.54 1.84
C ASP A 75 -12.17 0.74 3.15
N HIS A 76 -11.35 1.16 4.10
CA HIS A 76 -11.48 0.70 5.48
C HIS A 76 -12.79 1.22 6.10
N ILE A 77 -13.39 0.34 6.91
CA ILE A 77 -14.48 0.55 7.89
C ILE A 77 -15.88 0.11 7.39
N ILE A 78 -16.05 -1.18 7.05
CA ILE A 78 -17.23 -2.00 7.45
C ILE A 78 -16.73 -3.46 7.57
N GLY A 79 -16.73 -4.02 8.79
CA GLY A 79 -16.48 -5.44 9.12
C GLY A 79 -15.41 -6.16 8.29
N ARG A 80 -14.15 -6.19 8.75
CA ARG A 80 -13.05 -6.90 8.07
C ARG A 80 -13.47 -8.33 7.72
N LYS A 81 -13.74 -8.57 6.44
CA LYS A 81 -13.79 -9.93 5.91
C LYS A 81 -12.45 -10.58 6.25
N PRO A 82 -12.43 -11.81 6.79
CA PRO A 82 -11.17 -12.50 7.03
C PRO A 82 -10.43 -12.63 5.70
N LEU A 83 -9.13 -12.32 5.72
CA LEU A 83 -8.26 -12.45 4.56
C LEU A 83 -8.35 -13.88 4.02
N SER A 84 -8.46 -14.01 2.71
CA SER A 84 -8.31 -15.31 2.05
C SER A 84 -6.89 -15.83 2.20
N PHE A 85 -6.71 -17.15 2.08
CA PHE A 85 -5.41 -17.79 2.16
C PHE A 85 -4.37 -17.17 1.19
N GLY A 86 -4.80 -16.87 -0.04
CA GLY A 86 -3.93 -16.22 -1.04
C GLY A 86 -3.51 -14.80 -0.64
N GLU A 87 -4.41 -14.01 -0.05
CA GLU A 87 -4.09 -12.66 0.44
C GLU A 87 -3.10 -12.71 1.61
N LYS A 88 -3.28 -13.66 2.54
CA LYS A 88 -2.31 -13.90 3.63
C LYS A 88 -0.95 -14.33 3.08
N PHE A 89 -0.90 -15.16 2.04
CA PHE A 89 0.34 -15.57 1.39
C PHE A 89 1.06 -14.38 0.72
N SER A 90 0.32 -13.52 0.01
CA SER A 90 0.87 -12.30 -0.58
C SER A 90 1.42 -11.34 0.48
N LEU A 91 0.73 -11.19 1.62
CA LEU A 91 1.21 -10.38 2.74
C LEU A 91 2.48 -10.97 3.36
N MET A 92 2.51 -12.28 3.59
CA MET A 92 3.69 -12.99 4.10
C MET A 92 4.90 -12.77 3.20
N THR A 93 4.76 -13.01 1.89
CA THR A 93 5.88 -12.84 0.94
C THR A 93 6.39 -11.41 0.89
N ARG A 94 5.51 -10.41 1.01
CA ARG A 94 5.90 -9.00 1.14
C ARG A 94 6.72 -8.76 2.41
N VAL A 95 6.24 -9.20 3.57
CA VAL A 95 6.95 -9.06 4.86
C VAL A 95 8.35 -9.65 4.77
N LEU A 96 8.46 -10.88 4.25
CA LEU A 96 9.75 -11.56 4.12
C LEU A 96 10.70 -10.83 3.16
N TYR A 97 10.18 -10.33 2.04
CA TYR A 97 10.97 -9.55 1.09
C TYR A 97 11.51 -8.27 1.72
N GLU A 98 10.69 -7.53 2.46
CA GLU A 98 11.08 -6.31 3.15
C GLU A 98 12.16 -6.59 4.22
N LYS A 99 11.95 -7.62 5.06
CA LYS A 99 12.93 -8.06 6.06
C LYS A 99 14.27 -8.42 5.45
N GLN A 100 14.27 -9.15 4.33
CA GLN A 100 15.51 -9.60 3.70
C GLN A 100 16.25 -8.51 2.92
N ARG A 101 15.52 -7.65 2.19
CA ARG A 101 16.11 -6.71 1.22
C ARG A 101 16.28 -5.30 1.73
N ILE A 102 15.42 -4.87 2.66
CA ILE A 102 15.40 -3.48 3.15
C ILE A 102 16.13 -3.40 4.48
N GLU A 103 15.84 -4.32 5.40
CA GLU A 103 16.46 -4.31 6.74
C GLU A 103 17.83 -5.00 6.76
N HIS A 104 18.26 -5.62 5.65
CA HIS A 104 19.49 -6.44 5.56
C HIS A 104 19.61 -7.50 6.66
N ASN A 105 18.48 -7.90 7.26
CA ASN A 105 18.45 -8.91 8.30
C ASN A 105 18.59 -10.28 7.65
N THR A 106 19.44 -11.13 8.25
CA THR A 106 19.48 -12.54 7.88
C THR A 106 18.18 -13.15 8.40
N LEU A 107 17.31 -13.61 7.49
CA LEU A 107 16.09 -14.30 7.86
C LEU A 107 16.45 -15.57 8.62
N GLU A 108 16.21 -15.58 9.93
CA GLU A 108 16.32 -16.78 10.75
C GLU A 108 15.05 -17.61 10.56
N LEU A 109 15.21 -18.79 9.97
CA LEU A 109 14.11 -19.63 9.47
C LEU A 109 13.67 -20.72 10.45
N THR A 110 14.00 -20.59 11.74
CA THR A 110 13.44 -21.49 12.75
C THR A 110 11.93 -21.24 12.86
N PRO A 111 11.07 -22.27 13.01
CA PRO A 111 9.61 -22.11 13.02
C PRO A 111 9.11 -21.00 13.96
N ASP A 112 9.55 -21.01 15.23
CA ASP A 112 9.10 -20.05 16.25
C ASP A 112 9.49 -18.61 15.88
N HIS A 113 10.72 -18.42 15.40
CA HIS A 113 11.21 -17.10 15.02
C HIS A 113 10.58 -16.60 13.71
N PHE A 114 10.38 -17.50 12.75
CA PHE A 114 9.70 -17.19 11.49
C PHE A 114 8.25 -16.75 11.75
N GLN A 115 7.53 -17.47 12.62
CA GLN A 115 6.20 -17.06 13.06
C GLN A 115 6.24 -15.68 13.71
N THR A 116 7.14 -15.47 14.68
CA THR A 116 7.28 -14.18 15.38
C THR A 116 7.53 -13.03 14.40
N ILE A 117 8.42 -13.19 13.42
CA ILE A 117 8.71 -12.18 12.39
C ILE A 117 7.44 -11.79 11.62
N LEU A 118 6.62 -12.76 11.24
CA LEU A 118 5.40 -12.50 10.47
C LEU A 118 4.34 -11.80 11.31
N GLU A 119 4.11 -12.27 12.53
CA GLU A 119 3.05 -11.77 13.42
C GLU A 119 3.37 -10.38 13.96
N ASP A 120 4.64 -10.10 14.31
CA ASP A 120 5.09 -8.78 14.75
C ASP A 120 5.00 -7.73 13.62
N ALA A 121 5.32 -8.14 12.38
CA ALA A 121 5.32 -7.23 11.24
C ALA A 121 3.90 -6.97 10.69
N GLU A 122 3.03 -7.97 10.70
CA GLU A 122 1.67 -7.87 10.19
C GLU A 122 0.70 -8.64 11.09
N PRO A 123 -0.03 -7.96 12.00
CA PRO A 123 -0.97 -8.59 12.94
C PRO A 123 -2.08 -9.39 12.25
N GLN A 124 -2.35 -9.15 10.97
CA GLN A 124 -3.31 -9.93 10.19
C GLN A 124 -2.80 -11.33 9.81
N LEU A 125 -1.52 -11.61 10.02
CA LEU A 125 -0.90 -12.92 9.82
C LEU A 125 -0.81 -13.77 11.09
N VAL A 126 -1.36 -13.29 12.22
CA VAL A 126 -1.43 -14.08 13.47
C VAL A 126 -2.14 -15.41 13.21
N GLY A 127 -1.46 -16.51 13.55
CA GLY A 127 -1.94 -17.88 13.33
C GLY A 127 -1.88 -18.37 11.88
N PHE A 128 -1.41 -17.56 10.92
CA PHE A 128 -1.27 -17.99 9.52
C PHE A 128 -0.15 -19.03 9.33
N PHE A 129 0.90 -18.99 10.17
CA PHE A 129 1.97 -19.99 10.11
C PHE A 129 1.44 -21.41 10.39
N ASP A 130 0.60 -21.56 11.42
CA ASP A 130 -0.06 -22.82 11.74
C ASP A 130 -1.01 -23.27 10.62
N GLU A 131 -1.75 -22.32 10.03
CA GLU A 131 -2.60 -22.58 8.86
C GLU A 131 -1.80 -23.12 7.67
N LEU A 132 -0.62 -22.55 7.41
CA LEU A 132 0.31 -23.07 6.39
C LEU A 132 0.83 -24.46 6.74
N TYR A 133 1.30 -24.65 7.98
CA TYR A 133 1.86 -25.92 8.44
C TYR A 133 0.85 -27.06 8.26
N ASN A 134 -0.39 -26.85 8.69
CA ASN A 134 -1.48 -27.81 8.56
C ASN A 134 -1.91 -28.03 7.10
N ALA A 135 -1.81 -27.02 6.24
CA ALA A 135 -2.12 -27.17 4.82
C ALA A 135 -1.06 -28.01 4.06
N PHE A 136 0.22 -27.89 4.44
CA PHE A 136 1.32 -28.61 3.79
C PHE A 136 1.59 -29.99 4.39
N ILE A 137 1.19 -30.21 5.64
CA ILE A 137 1.35 -31.49 6.34
C ILE A 137 -0.06 -32.00 6.66
N PRO A 138 -0.69 -32.76 5.74
CA PRO A 138 -1.99 -33.37 6.01
C PRO A 138 -1.87 -34.33 7.20
N GLU A 139 -2.86 -34.28 8.11
CA GLU A 139 -2.96 -35.24 9.20
C GLU A 139 -2.91 -36.67 8.65
N ARG A 140 -2.08 -37.52 9.27
CA ARG A 140 -1.92 -38.93 8.93
C ARG A 140 -3.01 -39.79 9.56
#